data_AF-A0A1X0QHP4-F1
#
_entry.id   AF-A0A1X0QHP4-F1
#
_cell.length_a   1.000
_cell.length_b   1.000
_cell.length_c   1.000
_cell.angle_alpha   90.00
_cell.angle_beta   90.00
_cell.angle_gamma   90.00
#
_symmetry.space_group_name_H-M   'P 1'
#
loop_
_entity.id
_entity.type
_entity.pdbx_description
1 polymer ?
#
loop_
_entity_poly.entity_id
_entity_poly.type
_entity_poly.pdbx_seq_one_letter_code
_entity_poly.pdbx_strand_id
1 'polypeptide(L)'
;MDQKIDRKSKISFIANPRSADKNTEILNDIEGSAYTGEVMGVIGPSGSGKSSLFDFLANQFSKQKVTEGHVFINNKEVKIN
;
A
#
# COMPACT_ATOMS: atom_id res chain seq x y z
N MET A 1 5.18 -6.38 36.30
CA MET A 1 5.96 -5.73 35.21
C MET A 1 5.05 -5.69 34.01
N ASP A 2 4.33 -4.58 33.86
CA ASP A 2 3.25 -4.41 32.92
C ASP A 2 3.78 -4.31 31.48
N GLN A 3 3.76 -5.42 30.73
CA GLN A 3 3.69 -5.31 29.28
C GLN A 3 2.26 -4.89 28.92
N LYS A 4 2.00 -3.60 29.02
CA LYS A 4 0.87 -2.96 28.37
C LYS A 4 1.17 -2.99 26.87
N ILE A 5 0.90 -4.12 26.23
CA ILE A 5 1.02 -4.32 24.79
C ILE A 5 0.06 -3.32 24.15
N ASP A 6 0.60 -2.25 23.59
CA ASP A 6 -0.14 -1.28 22.80
C ASP A 6 -0.76 -2.02 21.61
N ARG A 7 -2.02 -2.46 21.73
CA ARG A 7 -2.80 -3.10 20.66
C ARG A 7 -3.19 -2.07 19.58
N LYS A 8 -2.27 -1.20 19.16
CA LYS A 8 -2.49 -0.31 18.04
C LYS A 8 -2.39 -1.12 16.77
N SER A 9 -3.52 -1.27 16.08
CA SER A 9 -3.52 -1.96 14.81
C SER A 9 -2.62 -1.20 13.83
N LYS A 10 -1.78 -1.91 13.09
CA LYS A 10 -0.84 -1.36 12.12
C LYS A 10 -1.20 -1.92 10.74
N ILE A 11 -1.28 -1.03 9.76
CA ILE A 11 -1.19 -1.42 8.36
C ILE A 11 0.22 -1.13 7.86
N SER A 12 0.82 -2.06 7.13
CA SER A 12 2.08 -1.83 6.41
C SER A 12 1.97 -2.40 5.01
N PHE A 13 2.71 -1.82 4.07
CA PHE A 13 2.63 -2.21 2.67
C PHE A 13 3.97 -2.06 1.96
N ILE A 14 4.13 -2.84 0.89
CA ILE A 14 5.15 -2.72 -0.14
C ILE A 14 4.38 -2.73 -1.45
N ALA A 15 4.41 -1.64 -2.21
CA ALA A 15 3.62 -1.45 -3.42
C ALA A 15 4.51 -1.38 -4.66
N ASN A 16 4.28 -2.28 -5.61
CA ASN A 16 4.96 -2.31 -6.90
C ASN A 16 3.98 -2.56 -8.08
N PRO A 17 2.90 -1.77 -8.24
CA PRO A 17 2.05 -1.88 -9.43
C PRO A 17 2.80 -1.59 -10.73
N ARG A 18 2.56 -2.43 -11.73
CA ARG A 18 3.04 -2.28 -13.12
C ARG A 18 1.86 -2.05 -14.07
N SER A 19 2.15 -1.52 -15.26
CA SER A 19 1.18 -1.45 -16.36
C SER A 19 0.68 -2.85 -16.78
N ALA A 20 -0.47 -2.92 -17.44
CA ALA A 20 -1.03 -4.20 -17.95
C ALA A 20 -0.05 -5.00 -18.82
N ASP A 21 0.74 -4.30 -19.63
CA ASP A 21 1.78 -4.89 -20.50
C ASP A 21 3.09 -5.20 -19.74
N LYS A 22 3.14 -4.94 -18.43
CA LYS A 22 4.29 -5.06 -17.53
C LYS A 22 5.54 -4.29 -17.97
N ASN A 23 5.42 -3.41 -18.95
CA ASN A 23 6.56 -2.74 -19.57
C ASN A 23 6.89 -1.42 -18.86
N THR A 24 5.96 -0.91 -18.05
CA THR A 24 6.13 0.33 -17.29
C THR A 24 5.87 0.07 -15.81
N GLU A 25 6.82 0.47 -14.97
CA GLU A 25 6.63 0.53 -13.52
C GLU A 25 5.82 1.78 -13.17
N ILE A 26 4.71 1.60 -12.44
CA ILE A 26 3.85 2.71 -12.02
C ILE A 26 4.33 3.26 -10.68
N LEU A 27 4.72 2.36 -9.77
CA LEU A 27 5.37 2.67 -8.51
C LEU A 27 6.55 1.72 -8.34
N ASN A 28 7.66 2.24 -7.81
CA ASN A 28 8.91 1.49 -7.69
C ASN A 28 9.16 1.25 -6.20
N ASP A 29 8.80 0.05 -5.73
CA ASP A 29 9.04 -0.44 -4.36
C ASP A 29 8.69 0.58 -3.26
N ILE A 30 7.47 1.12 -3.33
CA ILE A 30 6.99 2.08 -2.33
C ILE A 30 6.57 1.34 -1.08
N GLU A 31 7.29 1.56 0.01
CA GLU A 31 6.97 1.01 1.32
C GLU A 31 6.41 2.06 2.29
N GLY A 32 5.55 1.62 3.21
CA GLY A 32 4.99 2.49 4.22
C GLY A 32 4.22 1.75 5.28
N SER A 33 3.91 2.46 6.37
CA SER A 33 3.03 1.95 7.41
C SER A 33 2.31 3.05 8.15
N ALA A 34 1.09 2.75 8.62
CA ALA A 34 0.31 3.63 9.48
C ALA A 34 -0.24 2.85 10.67
N TYR A 35 -0.20 3.47 11.84
CA TYR A 35 -0.83 2.97 13.05
C TYR A 35 -2.25 3.51 13.18
N THR A 36 -3.07 2.78 13.94
CA THR A 36 -4.42 3.23 14.29
C THR A 36 -4.37 4.59 14.97
N GLY A 37 -5.14 5.55 14.44
CA GLY A 37 -5.19 6.92 14.93
C GLY A 37 -4.19 7.87 14.26
N GLU A 38 -3.35 7.39 13.34
CA GLU A 38 -2.50 8.24 12.53
C GLU A 38 -3.21 8.70 11.26
N VAL A 39 -2.88 9.93 10.84
CA VAL A 39 -3.28 10.47 9.54
C VAL A 39 -2.05 10.48 8.65
N MET A 40 -2.09 9.74 7.55
CA MET A 40 -1.02 9.70 6.55
C MET A 40 -1.41 10.56 5.34
N GLY A 41 -0.53 11.47 4.95
CA GLY A 41 -0.65 12.24 3.71
C GLY A 41 0.37 11.78 2.66
N VAL A 42 -0.06 11.66 1.41
CA VAL A 42 0.82 11.39 0.27
C VAL A 42 0.78 12.60 -0.66
N ILE A 43 1.93 13.24 -0.88
CA ILE A 43 2.06 14.47 -1.67
C ILE A 43 3.03 14.28 -2.85
N GLY A 44 2.79 15.01 -3.95
CA GLY A 44 3.65 14.95 -5.13
C GLY A 44 2.98 15.51 -6.40
N PRO A 45 3.73 15.74 -7.49
CA PRO A 45 3.24 16.29 -8.75
C PRO A 45 2.12 15.46 -9.40
N SER A 46 1.33 16.05 -10.30
CA SER A 46 0.37 15.27 -11.11
C SER A 46 1.10 14.16 -11.88
N GLY A 47 0.50 12.97 -11.96
CA GLY A 47 1.11 11.80 -12.61
C GLY A 47 2.12 11.01 -11.77
N SER A 48 2.49 11.45 -10.56
CA SER A 48 3.48 10.77 -9.71
C SER A 48 3.03 9.43 -9.08
N GLY A 49 1.88 8.88 -9.49
CA GLY A 49 1.40 7.59 -8.99
C GLY A 49 0.60 7.61 -7.67
N LYS A 50 0.30 8.78 -7.09
CA LYS A 50 -0.47 8.88 -5.81
C LYS A 50 -1.79 8.12 -5.84
N SER A 51 -2.63 8.36 -6.86
CA SER A 51 -3.90 7.63 -7.00
C SER A 51 -3.67 6.14 -7.19
N SER A 52 -2.64 5.74 -7.94
CA SER A 52 -2.27 4.33 -8.10
C SER A 52 -1.84 3.67 -6.79
N LEU A 53 -1.20 4.40 -5.88
CA LEU A 53 -0.88 3.90 -4.54
C LEU A 53 -2.14 3.66 -3.72
N PHE A 54 -3.11 4.58 -3.76
CA PHE A 54 -4.37 4.42 -3.04
C PHE A 54 -5.28 3.35 -3.68
N ASP A 55 -5.32 3.26 -5.00
CA ASP A 55 -5.94 2.13 -5.74
C ASP A 55 -5.37 0.81 -5.22
N PHE A 56 -4.04 0.78 -5.00
CA PHE A 56 -3.34 -0.38 -4.45
C PHE A 56 -3.76 -0.75 -3.04
N LEU A 57 -3.73 0.23 -2.13
CA LEU A 57 -4.12 0.01 -0.75
C LEU A 57 -5.62 -0.30 -0.59
N ALA A 58 -6.46 0.26 -1.46
CA ALA A 58 -7.90 0.04 -1.46
C ALA A 58 -8.32 -1.27 -2.13
N ASN A 59 -7.38 -2.03 -2.71
CA ASN A 59 -7.68 -3.21 -3.54
C ASN A 59 -8.67 -2.89 -4.68
N GLN A 60 -8.61 -1.67 -5.22
CA GLN A 60 -9.49 -1.18 -6.28
C GLN A 60 -8.68 -0.93 -7.55
N PHE A 61 -8.58 -1.96 -8.40
CA PHE A 61 -7.89 -1.83 -9.68
C PHE A 61 -8.86 -1.97 -10.84
N SER A 62 -8.73 -1.06 -11.79
CA SER A 62 -9.16 -1.32 -13.15
C SER A 62 -8.34 -2.50 -13.72
N LYS A 63 -8.96 -3.36 -14.55
CA LYS A 63 -8.34 -4.51 -15.27
C LYS A 63 -7.04 -4.21 -16.04
N GLN A 64 -6.60 -2.95 -16.08
CA GLN A 64 -5.48 -2.43 -16.86
C GLN A 64 -4.17 -2.26 -16.05
N LYS A 65 -4.11 -2.64 -14.78
CA LYS A 65 -2.88 -2.60 -13.96
C LYS A 65 -2.59 -4.01 -13.42
N VAL A 66 -1.33 -4.46 -13.51
CA VAL A 66 -0.89 -5.68 -12.84
C VAL A 66 -0.34 -5.31 -11.47
N THR A 67 -0.85 -5.95 -10.44
CA THR A 67 -0.52 -5.62 -9.06
C THR A 67 0.58 -6.55 -8.54
N GLU A 68 1.74 -5.99 -8.23
CA GLU A 68 2.76 -6.65 -7.41
C GLU A 68 2.89 -5.89 -6.09
N GLY A 69 3.24 -6.60 -5.03
CA GLY A 69 3.37 -6.03 -3.69
C GLY A 69 2.60 -6.79 -2.63
N HIS A 70 2.77 -6.35 -1.39
CA HIS A 70 2.26 -6.99 -0.19
C HIS A 70 1.60 -5.96 0.72
N VAL A 71 0.44 -6.30 1.27
CA VAL A 71 -0.22 -5.51 2.32
C VAL A 71 -0.35 -6.38 3.55
N PHE A 72 0.01 -5.81 4.71
CA PHE A 72 -0.03 -6.48 6.00
C PHE A 72 -0.91 -5.69 6.96
N ILE A 73 -1.80 -6.40 7.66
CA ILE A 73 -2.57 -5.87 8.78
C ILE A 73 -2.12 -6.62 10.02
N ASN A 74 -1.58 -5.91 11.01
CA ASN A 74 -1.07 -6.50 12.25
C ASN A 74 -0.08 -7.64 11.98
N ASN A 75 0.83 -7.40 11.03
CA ASN A 75 1.86 -8.33 10.57
C ASN A 75 1.32 -9.61 9.88
N LYS A 76 0.03 -9.65 9.56
CA LYS A 76 -0.57 -10.71 8.74
C LYS A 76 -0.80 -10.20 7.34
N GLU A 77 -0.26 -10.91 6.36
CA GLU A 77 -0.45 -10.59 4.96
C GLU A 77 -1.91 -10.76 4.55
N VAL A 78 -2.41 -9.81 3.76
CA VAL A 78 -3.75 -9.80 3.19
C VAL A 78 -3.62 -9.95 1.68
N LYS A 79 -4.41 -10.88 1.11
CA LYS A 79 -4.45 -11.07 -0.33
C LYS A 79 -5.12 -9.88 -1.02
N ILE A 80 -4.46 -9.39 -2.04
CA ILE A 80 -4.93 -8.35 -2.94
C ILE A 80 -5.45 -9.06 -4.20
N ASN A 81 -6.61 -8.66 -4.72
CA ASN A 81 -7.31 -9.33 -5.83
C ASN A 81 -6.96 -8.73 -7.20
#